data_AF-A0A1E8VRY5-F1
#
_entry.id   AF-A0A1E8VRY5-F1
#
_cell.length_a   1.000
_cell.length_b   1.000
_cell.length_c   1.000
_cell.angle_alpha   90.00
_cell.angle_beta   90.00
_cell.angle_gamma   90.00
#
_symmetry.space_group_name_H-M   'P 1'
#
loop_
_entity.id
_entity.type
_entity.pdbx_description
1 polymer ?
#
loop_
_entity_poly.entity_id
_entity_poly.type
_entity_poly.pdbx_seq_one_letter_code
_entity_poly.pdbx_strand_id
1 'polypeptide(L)'
;MGGVTRPRADEAWTVKRMLDWTRDYLEARGDDHPRLSAEWLISDACGLSRIEIYTKFDHVLTSAELDAMRSGVLRRGRGEPLQYVTGEMPFRHIVVRCEQDVLIPRPETEVLVDAALAGVDAARAAGHAAHVLELGCGSGCIACSVACERPGTRVVATDLSPHAASLASRNRDALGLARSIDVIGCDLAEGVDASLMGTFDVLVSNPPYIPSALVPTLPAEVSAFEPTLALDGGRDGLDVFRRILALAPAALRPGGLMCVELFEGNVGTAAELTRAQGGWASVEVRQDLTRRPRVLVALREGSLKEGGTMVERTKVLGVNQDDPSPVLVRDVAHVLLEGGVVVMPTDSVYGIGCAAIPHNPALGRIFTIKRRDPAQTLPWLVADVRDLAIYGDDVPAWAQVLARELWPGALTLVVKASRLVPQEYALASPDGGEPTIALRCPASALVRSVARELGVPLATTSANTHGEASATSGAEVEERLVRMADLTLDAGPAPLAVASTIVDCTGAEPRILREGAISRDRIFHLLGL
;
A
#
# COMPACT_ATOMS: atom_id res chain seq x y z
N MET A 1 -46.71 -27.40 4.95
CA MET A 1 -46.56 -28.57 4.06
C MET A 1 -46.73 -28.11 2.62
N GLY A 2 -45.66 -27.58 2.01
CA GLY A 2 -45.55 -27.42 0.57
C GLY A 2 -44.56 -28.47 0.09
N GLY A 3 -45.04 -29.52 -0.55
CA GLY A 3 -44.19 -30.62 -0.99
C GLY A 3 -43.23 -30.15 -2.08
N VAL A 4 -41.93 -30.29 -1.85
CA VAL A 4 -40.92 -30.24 -2.89
C VAL A 4 -41.23 -31.37 -3.87
N THR A 5 -41.89 -31.06 -4.98
CA THR A 5 -42.19 -32.03 -6.03
C THR A 5 -40.88 -32.52 -6.62
N ARG A 6 -40.55 -33.80 -6.39
CA ARG A 6 -39.48 -34.50 -7.12
C ARG A 6 -39.80 -34.39 -8.62
N PRO A 7 -38.83 -33.98 -9.46
CA PRO A 7 -39.06 -33.89 -10.89
C PRO A 7 -39.32 -35.27 -11.51
N ARG A 8 -40.11 -35.29 -12.60
CA ARG A 8 -40.37 -36.50 -13.39
C ARG A 8 -39.06 -37.05 -13.93
N ALA A 9 -38.94 -38.38 -13.99
CA ALA A 9 -37.71 -39.10 -14.34
C ALA A 9 -37.17 -38.79 -15.77
N ASP A 10 -37.97 -38.17 -16.63
CA ASP A 10 -37.67 -37.97 -18.06
C ASP A 10 -37.32 -36.52 -18.45
N GLU A 11 -37.24 -35.58 -17.50
CA GLU A 11 -36.89 -34.19 -17.81
C GLU A 11 -35.43 -33.87 -17.45
N ALA A 12 -34.71 -33.28 -18.41
CA ALA A 12 -33.30 -32.91 -18.25
C ALA A 12 -33.07 -31.93 -17.09
N TRP A 13 -31.97 -32.12 -16.36
CA TRP A 13 -31.53 -31.20 -15.31
C TRP A 13 -30.69 -30.09 -15.92
N THR A 14 -31.33 -28.95 -16.16
CA THR A 14 -30.63 -27.72 -16.59
C THR A 14 -30.01 -26.98 -15.39
N VAL A 15 -29.01 -26.13 -15.62
CA VAL A 15 -28.41 -25.22 -14.63
C VAL A 15 -29.48 -24.45 -13.85
N LYS A 16 -30.45 -23.83 -14.55
CA LYS A 16 -31.52 -23.07 -13.89
C LYS A 16 -32.36 -23.93 -12.94
N ARG A 17 -32.78 -25.11 -13.41
CA ARG A 17 -33.57 -26.04 -12.61
C ARG A 17 -32.82 -26.54 -11.38
N MET A 18 -31.54 -26.87 -11.55
CA MET A 18 -30.68 -27.31 -10.46
C MET A 18 -30.50 -26.19 -9.42
N LEU A 19 -30.30 -24.94 -9.89
CA LEU A 19 -30.17 -23.76 -9.03
C LEU A 19 -31.43 -23.52 -8.20
N ASP A 20 -32.60 -23.49 -8.85
CA ASP A 20 -33.88 -23.29 -8.18
C ASP A 20 -34.16 -24.40 -7.16
N TRP A 21 -33.95 -25.66 -7.54
CA TRP A 21 -34.17 -26.80 -6.64
C TRP A 21 -33.22 -26.80 -5.44
N THR A 22 -31.95 -26.48 -5.67
CA THR A 22 -30.91 -26.47 -4.61
C THR A 22 -31.17 -25.35 -3.61
N ARG A 23 -31.54 -24.15 -4.10
CA ARG A 23 -31.96 -23.03 -3.24
C ARG A 23 -33.08 -23.47 -2.31
N ASP A 24 -34.17 -23.99 -2.86
CA ASP A 24 -35.37 -24.36 -2.08
C ASP A 24 -35.06 -25.48 -1.08
N TYR A 25 -34.21 -26.44 -1.48
CA TYR A 25 -33.78 -27.53 -0.61
C TYR A 25 -32.94 -27.01 0.58
N LEU A 26 -31.99 -26.11 0.33
CA LEU A 26 -31.13 -25.55 1.37
C LEU A 26 -31.89 -24.59 2.29
N GLU A 27 -32.82 -23.81 1.76
CA GLU A 27 -33.73 -22.97 2.55
C GLU A 27 -34.55 -23.83 3.54
N ALA A 28 -35.09 -24.97 3.07
CA ALA A 28 -35.81 -25.91 3.93
C ALA A 28 -34.92 -26.59 4.99
N ARG A 29 -33.58 -26.55 4.83
CA ARG A 29 -32.59 -27.05 5.79
C ARG A 29 -32.05 -25.97 6.74
N GLY A 30 -32.50 -24.72 6.59
CA GLY A 30 -32.09 -23.60 7.44
C GLY A 30 -30.75 -22.99 7.06
N ASP A 31 -30.33 -23.08 5.79
CA ASP A 31 -29.18 -22.32 5.29
C ASP A 31 -29.50 -20.81 5.29
N ASP A 32 -28.58 -19.99 5.81
CA ASP A 32 -28.79 -18.53 5.92
C ASP A 32 -28.77 -17.81 4.56
N HIS A 33 -28.06 -18.37 3.57
CA HIS A 33 -27.86 -17.78 2.24
C HIS A 33 -28.06 -18.82 1.13
N PRO A 34 -29.26 -19.43 1.03
CA PRO A 34 -29.47 -20.67 0.26
C PRO A 34 -29.22 -20.49 -1.24
N ARG A 35 -29.50 -19.30 -1.78
CA ARG A 35 -29.21 -18.97 -3.17
C ARG A 35 -27.71 -18.86 -3.44
N LEU A 36 -26.97 -18.21 -2.54
CA LEU A 36 -25.51 -18.07 -2.68
C LEU A 36 -24.86 -19.45 -2.62
N SER A 37 -25.24 -20.27 -1.64
CA SER A 37 -24.79 -21.66 -1.51
C SER A 37 -25.07 -22.46 -2.78
N ALA A 38 -26.28 -22.34 -3.35
CA ALA A 38 -26.63 -23.02 -4.60
C ALA A 38 -25.78 -22.56 -5.80
N GLU A 39 -25.53 -21.26 -5.95
CA GLU A 39 -24.68 -20.71 -7.01
C GLU A 39 -23.25 -21.25 -6.92
N TRP A 40 -22.69 -21.33 -5.73
CA TRP A 40 -21.33 -21.84 -5.51
C TRP A 40 -21.21 -23.34 -5.79
N LEU A 41 -22.18 -24.14 -5.33
CA LEU A 41 -22.20 -25.58 -5.61
C LEU A 41 -22.29 -25.86 -7.12
N ILE A 42 -23.08 -25.08 -7.85
CA ILE A 42 -23.17 -25.20 -9.31
C ILE A 42 -21.88 -24.76 -10.00
N SER A 43 -21.30 -23.66 -9.53
CA SER A 43 -20.03 -23.13 -10.04
C SER A 43 -18.93 -24.18 -9.93
N ASP A 44 -18.81 -24.81 -8.76
CA ASP A 44 -17.86 -25.89 -8.47
C ASP A 44 -18.15 -27.14 -9.32
N ALA A 45 -19.39 -27.64 -9.31
CA ALA A 45 -19.75 -28.86 -10.01
C ALA A 45 -19.57 -28.77 -11.53
N CYS A 46 -19.85 -27.61 -12.13
CA CYS A 46 -19.87 -27.41 -13.58
C CYS A 46 -18.64 -26.64 -14.13
N GLY A 47 -17.74 -26.18 -13.26
CA GLY A 47 -16.62 -25.33 -13.65
C GLY A 47 -17.03 -23.99 -14.28
N LEU A 48 -18.21 -23.48 -13.94
CA LEU A 48 -18.77 -22.24 -14.49
C LEU A 48 -18.50 -21.07 -13.56
N SER A 49 -18.13 -19.91 -14.08
CA SER A 49 -18.16 -18.68 -13.28
C SER A 49 -19.59 -18.29 -12.90
N ARG A 50 -19.76 -17.50 -11.83
CA ARG A 50 -21.08 -17.01 -11.41
C ARG A 50 -21.83 -16.27 -12.52
N ILE A 51 -21.13 -15.52 -13.37
CA ILE A 51 -21.74 -14.83 -14.51
C ILE A 51 -22.23 -15.85 -15.54
N GLU A 52 -21.41 -16.86 -15.82
CA GLU A 52 -21.76 -17.89 -16.79
C GLU A 52 -23.00 -18.69 -16.39
N ILE A 53 -23.22 -18.93 -15.09
CA ILE A 53 -24.45 -19.58 -14.58
C ILE A 53 -25.70 -18.89 -15.15
N TYR A 54 -25.74 -17.56 -15.14
CA TYR A 54 -26.90 -16.78 -15.62
C TYR A 54 -27.04 -16.80 -17.15
N THR A 55 -25.92 -16.89 -17.87
CA THR A 55 -25.93 -16.95 -19.35
C THR A 55 -26.16 -18.36 -19.90
N LYS A 56 -25.98 -19.40 -19.07
CA LYS A 56 -26.05 -20.81 -19.44
C LYS A 56 -27.20 -21.54 -18.74
N PHE A 57 -28.31 -20.86 -18.48
CA PHE A 57 -29.45 -21.45 -17.77
C PHE A 57 -30.02 -22.72 -18.40
N ASP A 58 -30.00 -22.81 -19.74
CA ASP A 58 -30.49 -23.97 -20.48
C ASP A 58 -29.45 -25.09 -20.63
N HIS A 59 -28.22 -24.88 -20.12
CA HIS A 59 -27.18 -25.91 -20.14
C HIS A 59 -27.62 -27.12 -19.30
N VAL A 60 -27.62 -28.30 -19.94
CA VAL A 60 -27.99 -29.57 -19.30
C VAL A 60 -26.76 -30.15 -18.61
N LEU A 61 -26.88 -30.42 -17.31
CA LEU A 61 -25.81 -31.03 -16.52
C LEU A 61 -25.57 -32.47 -16.99
N THR A 62 -24.30 -32.79 -17.15
CA THR A 62 -23.78 -34.14 -17.36
C THR A 62 -23.98 -35.01 -16.11
N SER A 63 -23.86 -36.33 -16.26
CA SER A 63 -23.96 -37.25 -15.12
C SER A 63 -22.92 -36.96 -14.03
N ALA A 64 -21.71 -36.56 -14.42
CA ALA A 64 -20.64 -36.22 -13.48
C ALA A 64 -20.98 -34.95 -12.68
N GLU A 65 -21.47 -33.89 -13.35
CA GLU A 65 -21.91 -32.65 -12.70
C GLU A 65 -23.11 -32.90 -11.78
N LEU A 66 -24.04 -33.77 -12.16
CA LEU A 66 -25.17 -34.16 -11.33
C LEU A 66 -24.74 -34.91 -10.07
N ASP A 67 -23.76 -35.81 -10.17
CA ASP A 67 -23.23 -36.54 -9.02
C ASP A 67 -22.44 -35.62 -8.09
N ALA A 68 -21.65 -34.68 -8.64
CA ALA A 68 -20.98 -33.63 -7.88
C ALA A 68 -21.99 -32.73 -7.14
N MET A 69 -23.02 -32.24 -7.84
CA MET A 69 -24.12 -31.48 -7.23
C MET A 69 -24.82 -32.28 -6.13
N ARG A 70 -25.16 -33.54 -6.37
CA ARG A 70 -25.81 -34.39 -5.36
C ARG A 70 -24.95 -34.50 -4.10
N SER A 71 -23.65 -34.74 -4.27
CA SER A 71 -22.71 -34.82 -3.15
C SER A 71 -22.66 -33.51 -2.37
N GLY A 72 -22.46 -32.39 -3.06
CA GLY A 72 -22.33 -31.07 -2.45
C GLY A 72 -23.60 -30.62 -1.72
N VAL A 73 -24.77 -30.80 -2.32
CA VAL A 73 -26.06 -30.44 -1.71
C VAL A 73 -26.35 -31.28 -0.46
N LEU A 74 -26.01 -32.57 -0.47
CA LEU A 74 -26.18 -33.43 0.70
C LEU A 74 -25.26 -33.03 1.85
N ARG A 75 -24.00 -32.69 1.54
CA ARG A 75 -23.02 -32.20 2.51
C ARG A 75 -23.45 -30.86 3.12
N ARG A 76 -23.74 -29.86 2.28
CA ARG A 76 -24.20 -28.55 2.76
C ARG A 76 -25.51 -28.63 3.52
N GLY A 77 -26.45 -29.47 3.07
CA GLY A 77 -27.72 -29.69 3.77
C GLY A 77 -27.61 -30.41 5.12
N ARG A 78 -26.44 -30.93 5.49
CA ARG A 78 -26.11 -31.43 6.85
C ARG A 78 -25.47 -30.35 7.74
N GLY A 79 -25.30 -29.14 7.23
CA GLY A 79 -24.66 -28.03 7.94
C GLY A 79 -23.15 -27.93 7.72
N GLU A 80 -22.57 -28.72 6.82
CA GLU A 80 -21.14 -28.61 6.50
C GLU A 80 -20.85 -27.23 5.86
N PRO A 81 -19.80 -26.50 6.29
CA PRO A 81 -19.42 -25.21 5.71
C PRO A 81 -19.26 -25.28 4.18
N LEU A 82 -19.81 -24.30 3.47
CA LEU A 82 -19.79 -24.26 2.00
C LEU A 82 -18.37 -24.39 1.44
N GLN A 83 -17.39 -23.76 2.09
CA GLN A 83 -15.98 -23.74 1.68
C GLN A 83 -15.30 -25.11 1.81
N TYR A 84 -15.72 -25.95 2.76
CA TYR A 84 -15.27 -27.35 2.79
C TYR A 84 -15.96 -28.20 1.73
N VAL A 85 -17.20 -27.84 1.36
CA VAL A 85 -17.92 -28.53 0.29
C VAL A 85 -17.30 -28.25 -1.06
N THR A 86 -17.02 -26.98 -1.37
CA THR A 86 -16.39 -26.55 -2.63
C THR A 86 -14.86 -26.65 -2.60
N GLY A 87 -14.26 -26.81 -1.43
CA GLY A 87 -12.81 -27.01 -1.25
C GLY A 87 -11.94 -25.77 -1.44
N GLU A 88 -12.54 -24.59 -1.64
CA GLU A 88 -11.82 -23.33 -1.89
C GLU A 88 -12.51 -22.12 -1.26
N MET A 89 -11.72 -21.12 -0.90
CA MET A 89 -12.14 -19.83 -0.37
C MET A 89 -11.33 -18.70 -1.01
N PRO A 90 -11.98 -17.75 -1.72
CA PRO A 90 -11.39 -16.48 -2.07
C PRO A 90 -11.03 -15.70 -0.81
N PHE A 91 -9.82 -15.17 -0.77
CA PHE A 91 -9.32 -14.34 0.31
C PHE A 91 -8.46 -13.24 -0.31
N ARG A 92 -8.88 -11.98 -0.15
CA ARG A 92 -8.26 -10.83 -0.83
C ARG A 92 -8.11 -11.06 -2.34
N HIS A 93 -6.87 -11.09 -2.84
CA HIS A 93 -6.55 -11.26 -4.27
C HIS A 93 -6.20 -12.70 -4.67
N ILE A 94 -6.34 -13.66 -3.75
CA ILE A 94 -6.00 -15.06 -3.96
C ILE A 94 -7.20 -15.96 -3.71
N VAL A 95 -7.12 -17.19 -4.21
CA VAL A 95 -8.02 -18.28 -3.86
C VAL A 95 -7.17 -19.36 -3.20
N VAL A 96 -7.56 -19.78 -1.99
CA VAL A 96 -6.86 -20.83 -1.24
C VAL A 96 -7.76 -22.04 -1.11
N ARG A 97 -7.16 -23.23 -1.08
CA ARG A 97 -7.88 -24.45 -0.76
C ARG A 97 -8.25 -24.47 0.71
N CYS A 98 -9.43 -25.00 1.00
CA CYS A 98 -9.95 -25.25 2.33
C CYS A 98 -10.19 -26.75 2.50
N GLU A 99 -9.77 -27.28 3.65
CA GLU A 99 -9.97 -28.68 3.99
C GLU A 99 -10.43 -28.78 5.43
N GLN A 100 -11.14 -29.87 5.75
CA GLN A 100 -11.57 -30.17 7.11
C GLN A 100 -10.39 -30.12 8.09
N ASP A 101 -10.65 -29.75 9.35
CA ASP A 101 -9.64 -29.61 10.40
C ASP A 101 -8.63 -28.45 10.17
N VAL A 102 -8.92 -27.51 9.27
CA VAL A 102 -8.19 -26.24 9.12
C VAL A 102 -9.16 -25.07 9.06
N LEU A 103 -8.94 -24.05 9.90
CA LEU A 103 -9.81 -22.86 9.97
C LEU A 103 -10.07 -22.26 8.59
N ILE A 104 -11.34 -22.03 8.27
CA ILE A 104 -11.72 -21.37 7.01
C ILE A 104 -11.37 -19.88 7.15
N PRO A 105 -10.62 -19.28 6.18
CA PRO A 105 -10.29 -17.86 6.21
C PRO A 105 -11.52 -16.98 6.40
N ARG A 106 -11.41 -15.98 7.29
CA ARG A 106 -12.50 -15.06 7.61
C ARG A 106 -12.30 -13.72 6.92
N PRO A 107 -13.38 -13.04 6.47
CA PRO A 107 -13.28 -11.70 5.89
C PRO A 107 -12.63 -10.68 6.83
N GLU A 108 -12.85 -10.81 8.14
CA GLU A 108 -12.27 -9.92 9.15
C GLU A 108 -10.74 -10.01 9.17
N THR A 109 -10.18 -11.18 8.86
CA THR A 109 -8.73 -11.41 8.80
C THR A 109 -8.06 -10.62 7.67
N GLU A 110 -8.81 -10.12 6.68
CA GLU A 110 -8.24 -9.22 5.67
C GLU A 110 -7.71 -7.92 6.28
N VAL A 111 -8.32 -7.44 7.38
CA VAL A 111 -7.86 -6.24 8.10
C VAL A 111 -6.53 -6.50 8.82
N LEU A 112 -6.32 -7.73 9.29
CA LEU A 112 -5.04 -8.16 9.86
C LEU A 112 -3.94 -8.12 8.77
N VAL A 113 -4.25 -8.56 7.55
CA VAL A 113 -3.33 -8.50 6.41
C VAL A 113 -2.97 -7.05 6.08
N ASP A 114 -3.93 -6.12 6.07
CA ASP A 114 -3.64 -4.69 5.86
C ASP A 114 -2.65 -4.13 6.89
N ALA A 115 -2.80 -4.54 8.16
CA ALA A 115 -1.87 -4.14 9.21
C ALA A 115 -0.46 -4.73 8.98
N ALA A 116 -0.37 -5.99 8.60
CA ALA A 116 0.90 -6.64 8.27
C ALA A 116 1.58 -5.99 7.05
N LEU A 117 0.81 -5.64 6.01
CA LEU A 117 1.32 -4.97 4.81
C LEU A 117 1.91 -3.60 5.13
N ALA A 118 1.30 -2.84 6.06
CA ALA A 118 1.88 -1.56 6.50
C ALA A 118 3.26 -1.74 7.14
N GLY A 119 3.48 -2.82 7.91
CA GLY A 119 4.79 -3.16 8.46
C GLY A 119 5.80 -3.60 7.37
N VAL A 120 5.35 -4.38 6.38
CA VAL A 120 6.16 -4.77 5.22
C VAL A 120 6.58 -3.54 4.40
N ASP A 121 5.67 -2.60 4.19
CA ASP A 121 5.94 -1.37 3.45
C ASP A 121 6.89 -0.46 4.21
N ALA A 122 6.76 -0.38 5.54
CA ALA A 122 7.70 0.33 6.40
C ALA A 122 9.12 -0.28 6.35
N ALA A 123 9.23 -1.60 6.34
CA ALA A 123 10.50 -2.32 6.19
C ALA A 123 11.16 -2.06 4.83
N ARG A 124 10.37 -2.08 3.75
CA ARG A 124 10.85 -1.75 2.40
C ARG A 124 11.32 -0.31 2.31
N ALA A 125 10.55 0.63 2.87
CA ALA A 125 10.92 2.03 2.95
C ALA A 125 12.20 2.26 3.81
N ALA A 126 12.51 1.33 4.73
CA ALA A 126 13.76 1.32 5.48
C ALA A 126 14.95 0.73 4.70
N GLY A 127 14.74 0.27 3.47
CA GLY A 127 15.80 -0.09 2.52
C GLY A 127 16.22 -1.57 2.51
N HIS A 128 15.42 -2.47 3.09
CA HIS A 128 15.70 -3.90 3.05
C HIS A 128 14.48 -4.74 2.67
N ALA A 129 14.72 -5.99 2.28
CA ALA A 129 13.65 -6.96 2.06
C ALA A 129 12.90 -7.21 3.38
N ALA A 130 11.57 -7.25 3.31
CA ALA A 130 10.75 -7.49 4.49
C ALA A 130 10.74 -8.97 4.86
N HIS A 131 10.95 -9.27 6.14
CA HIS A 131 10.85 -10.60 6.72
C HIS A 131 9.60 -10.67 7.62
N VAL A 132 8.71 -11.62 7.34
CA VAL A 132 7.46 -11.80 8.07
C VAL A 132 7.47 -13.16 8.76
N LEU A 133 7.07 -13.18 10.03
CA LEU A 133 6.75 -14.39 10.77
C LEU A 133 5.23 -14.47 10.95
N GLU A 134 4.62 -15.51 10.39
CA GLU A 134 3.22 -15.86 10.67
C GLU A 134 3.17 -17.03 11.66
N LEU A 135 2.44 -16.85 12.77
CA LEU A 135 2.21 -17.90 13.77
C LEU A 135 0.78 -18.44 13.67
N GLY A 136 0.65 -19.75 13.48
CA GLY A 136 -0.65 -20.42 13.31
C GLY A 136 -1.24 -20.17 11.93
N CYS A 137 -0.53 -20.56 10.88
CA CYS A 137 -0.84 -20.15 9.52
C CYS A 137 -2.10 -20.81 8.92
N GLY A 138 -2.59 -21.92 9.47
CA GLY A 138 -3.79 -22.59 9.01
C GLY A 138 -3.70 -22.98 7.53
N SER A 139 -4.53 -22.36 6.70
CA SER A 139 -4.52 -22.54 5.24
C SER A 139 -3.38 -21.81 4.53
N GLY A 140 -2.61 -20.98 5.24
CA GLY A 140 -1.57 -20.09 4.71
C GLY A 140 -2.10 -18.81 4.08
N CYS A 141 -3.38 -18.46 4.31
CA CYS A 141 -4.03 -17.35 3.63
C CYS A 141 -3.35 -15.99 3.88
N ILE A 142 -2.88 -15.71 5.10
CA ILE A 142 -2.19 -14.46 5.43
C ILE A 142 -0.81 -14.43 4.75
N ALA A 143 0.05 -15.43 4.95
CA ALA A 143 1.36 -15.52 4.30
C ALA A 143 1.27 -15.41 2.77
N CYS A 144 0.34 -16.14 2.16
CA CYS A 144 0.16 -16.13 0.71
C CYS A 144 -0.30 -14.76 0.21
N SER A 145 -1.24 -14.11 0.91
CA SER A 145 -1.70 -12.78 0.53
C SER A 145 -0.59 -11.74 0.64
N VAL A 146 0.15 -11.74 1.75
CA VAL A 146 1.29 -10.83 1.97
C VAL A 146 2.36 -10.99 0.89
N ALA A 147 2.75 -12.24 0.56
CA ALA A 147 3.77 -12.49 -0.45
C ALA A 147 3.29 -12.16 -1.88
N CYS A 148 2.01 -12.38 -2.17
CA CYS A 148 1.40 -12.04 -3.47
C CYS A 148 1.28 -10.52 -3.67
N GLU A 149 0.81 -9.79 -2.66
CA GLU A 149 0.59 -8.34 -2.72
C GLU A 149 1.88 -7.53 -2.64
N ARG A 150 2.93 -8.11 -2.03
CA ARG A 150 4.25 -7.49 -1.89
C ARG A 150 5.33 -8.47 -2.37
N PRO A 151 5.55 -8.59 -3.70
CA PRO A 151 6.60 -9.43 -4.26
C PRO A 151 7.98 -9.05 -3.71
N GLY A 152 8.79 -10.04 -3.32
CA GLY A 152 10.11 -9.83 -2.70
C GLY A 152 10.11 -9.90 -1.16
N THR A 153 8.94 -10.05 -0.53
CA THR A 153 8.83 -10.35 0.91
C THR A 153 9.17 -11.81 1.17
N ARG A 154 9.90 -12.08 2.24
CA ARG A 154 10.15 -13.44 2.75
C ARG A 154 9.25 -13.71 3.94
N VAL A 155 8.56 -14.84 3.94
CA VAL A 155 7.63 -15.22 4.99
C VAL A 155 8.06 -16.57 5.57
N VAL A 156 8.12 -16.66 6.89
CA VAL A 156 8.19 -17.91 7.62
C VAL A 156 6.82 -18.11 8.27
N ALA A 157 6.11 -19.14 7.87
CA ALA A 157 4.78 -19.47 8.36
C ALA A 157 4.84 -20.76 9.19
N THR A 158 4.35 -20.72 10.42
CA THR A 158 4.38 -21.88 11.31
C THR A 158 2.98 -22.33 11.69
N ASP A 159 2.82 -23.63 11.90
CA ASP A 159 1.58 -24.18 12.47
C ASP A 159 1.87 -25.42 13.33
N LEU A 160 1.13 -25.56 14.43
CA LEU A 160 1.22 -26.72 15.31
C LEU A 160 0.58 -27.97 14.67
N SER A 161 -0.45 -27.77 13.84
CA SER A 161 -1.14 -28.85 13.13
C SER A 161 -0.35 -29.26 11.89
N PRO A 162 0.11 -30.54 11.80
CA PRO A 162 0.76 -31.03 10.59
C PRO A 162 -0.15 -30.97 9.36
N HIS A 163 -1.47 -31.07 9.57
CA HIS A 163 -2.45 -30.98 8.51
C HIS A 163 -2.53 -29.54 7.94
N ALA A 164 -2.58 -28.54 8.81
CA ALA A 164 -2.56 -27.13 8.42
C ALA A 164 -1.26 -26.77 7.70
N ALA A 165 -0.09 -27.12 8.25
CA ALA A 165 1.20 -26.88 7.61
C ALA A 165 1.31 -27.53 6.22
N SER A 166 0.74 -28.74 6.05
CA SER A 166 0.67 -29.41 4.75
C SER A 166 -0.26 -28.69 3.76
N LEU A 167 -1.43 -28.23 4.21
CA LEU A 167 -2.36 -27.45 3.39
C LEU A 167 -1.76 -26.10 2.97
N ALA A 168 -1.17 -25.36 3.91
CA ALA A 168 -0.48 -24.11 3.65
C ALA A 168 0.64 -24.27 2.61
N SER A 169 1.42 -25.35 2.71
CA SER A 169 2.46 -25.67 1.71
C SER A 169 1.87 -25.90 0.32
N ARG A 170 0.76 -26.65 0.22
CA ARG A 170 0.08 -26.91 -1.07
C ARG A 170 -0.55 -25.65 -1.66
N ASN A 171 -1.13 -24.77 -0.84
CA ASN A 171 -1.69 -23.49 -1.27
C ASN A 171 -0.58 -22.55 -1.77
N ARG A 172 0.51 -22.43 -1.03
CA ARG A 172 1.72 -21.70 -1.46
C ARG A 172 2.21 -22.20 -2.83
N ASP A 173 2.33 -23.50 -3.00
CA ASP A 173 2.86 -24.11 -4.22
C ASP A 173 1.93 -23.88 -5.41
N ALA A 174 0.61 -24.01 -5.21
CA ALA A 174 -0.40 -23.72 -6.21
C ALA A 174 -0.38 -22.26 -6.69
N LEU A 175 -0.01 -21.33 -5.80
CA LEU A 175 0.13 -19.89 -6.10
C LEU A 175 1.53 -19.52 -6.62
N GLY A 176 2.46 -20.47 -6.76
CA GLY A 176 3.82 -20.21 -7.23
C GLY A 176 4.72 -19.47 -6.24
N LEU A 177 4.40 -19.51 -4.94
CA LEU A 177 5.07 -18.75 -3.87
C LEU A 177 6.13 -19.55 -3.11
N ALA A 178 6.54 -20.72 -3.62
CA ALA A 178 7.49 -21.64 -2.98
C ALA A 178 8.85 -21.02 -2.63
N ARG A 179 9.26 -19.96 -3.34
CA ARG A 179 10.52 -19.22 -3.06
C ARG A 179 10.39 -18.10 -2.03
N SER A 180 9.16 -17.71 -1.71
CA SER A 180 8.87 -16.57 -0.84
C SER A 180 8.39 -16.99 0.54
N ILE A 181 7.89 -18.23 0.68
CA ILE A 181 7.25 -18.70 1.90
C ILE A 181 7.83 -20.05 2.34
N ASP A 182 8.46 -20.07 3.51
CA ASP A 182 8.85 -21.29 4.20
C ASP A 182 7.75 -21.68 5.18
N VAL A 183 7.27 -22.92 5.12
CA VAL A 183 6.22 -23.45 6.01
C VAL A 183 6.81 -24.50 6.92
N ILE A 184 6.63 -24.34 8.23
CA ILE A 184 7.25 -25.18 9.27
C ILE A 184 6.18 -25.70 10.24
N GLY A 185 6.15 -27.02 10.46
CA GLY A 185 5.31 -27.61 11.50
C GLY A 185 5.98 -27.49 12.86
N CYS A 186 5.51 -26.59 13.74
CA CYS A 186 6.02 -26.42 15.10
C CYS A 186 5.06 -25.64 16.01
N ASP A 187 5.28 -25.69 17.32
CA ASP A 187 4.58 -24.81 18.26
C ASP A 187 5.16 -23.40 18.21
N LEU A 188 4.32 -22.40 17.88
CA LEU A 188 4.71 -21.00 17.68
C LEU A 188 5.97 -20.89 16.81
N ALA A 189 7.11 -20.50 17.38
CA ALA A 189 8.36 -20.31 16.65
C ALA A 189 9.46 -21.32 17.03
N GLU A 190 9.13 -22.43 17.71
CA GLU A 190 10.13 -23.41 18.16
C GLU A 190 10.95 -24.04 17.01
N GLY A 191 10.34 -24.18 15.83
CA GLY A 191 10.99 -24.70 14.62
C GLY A 191 11.65 -23.63 13.74
N VAL A 192 11.57 -22.35 14.10
CA VAL A 192 12.16 -21.25 13.33
C VAL A 192 13.67 -21.23 13.56
N ASP A 193 14.44 -21.07 12.49
CA ASP A 193 15.90 -20.97 12.57
C ASP A 193 16.30 -19.83 13.53
N ALA A 194 17.13 -20.15 14.51
CA ALA A 194 17.57 -19.21 15.54
C ALA A 194 18.26 -17.96 14.95
N SER A 195 18.86 -18.06 13.76
CA SER A 195 19.47 -16.93 13.05
C SER A 195 18.45 -15.93 12.48
N LEU A 196 17.18 -16.33 12.32
CA LEU A 196 16.09 -15.46 11.88
C LEU A 196 15.43 -14.72 13.04
N MET A 197 15.59 -15.21 14.27
CA MET A 197 15.06 -14.55 15.46
C MET A 197 15.72 -13.18 15.65
N GLY A 198 14.91 -12.16 15.92
CA GLY A 198 15.34 -10.77 15.99
C GLY A 198 15.46 -10.08 14.63
N THR A 199 15.14 -10.77 13.53
CA THR A 199 15.20 -10.22 12.17
C THR A 199 13.84 -9.96 11.56
N PHE A 200 12.74 -10.39 12.17
CA PHE A 200 11.41 -10.20 11.57
C PHE A 200 10.95 -8.74 11.66
N ASP A 201 10.47 -8.22 10.54
CA ASP A 201 9.87 -6.88 10.43
C ASP A 201 8.42 -6.89 10.86
N VAL A 202 7.75 -8.02 10.63
CA VAL A 202 6.35 -8.22 11.00
C VAL A 202 6.19 -9.59 11.66
N LEU A 203 5.52 -9.60 12.80
CA LEU A 203 4.98 -10.81 13.41
C LEU A 203 3.46 -10.68 13.30
N VAL A 204 2.85 -11.60 12.55
CA VAL A 204 1.40 -11.64 12.33
C VAL A 204 0.83 -12.95 12.85
N SER A 205 -0.34 -12.91 13.46
CA SER A 205 -1.03 -14.12 13.91
C SER A 205 -2.54 -13.92 14.00
N ASN A 206 -3.29 -14.94 13.58
CA ASN A 206 -4.69 -15.13 13.95
C ASN A 206 -4.77 -16.35 14.87
N PRO A 207 -4.41 -16.22 16.16
CA PRO A 207 -4.37 -17.35 17.08
C PRO A 207 -5.79 -17.72 17.54
N PRO A 208 -5.95 -18.91 18.15
CA PRO A 208 -7.15 -19.23 18.91
C PRO A 208 -7.39 -18.18 20.00
N TYR A 209 -8.53 -17.48 19.92
CA TYR A 209 -8.82 -16.32 20.77
C TYR A 209 -10.17 -16.39 21.48
N ILE A 210 -10.96 -17.44 21.26
CA ILE A 210 -12.32 -17.54 21.79
C ILE A 210 -12.23 -18.09 23.22
N PRO A 211 -12.79 -17.42 24.24
CA PRO A 211 -12.86 -17.98 25.58
C PRO A 211 -13.52 -19.37 25.58
N SER A 212 -12.94 -20.35 26.28
CA SER A 212 -13.41 -21.75 26.26
C SER A 212 -14.90 -21.89 26.61
N ALA A 213 -15.42 -21.01 27.47
CA ALA A 213 -16.84 -21.00 27.83
C ALA A 213 -17.79 -20.58 26.69
N LEU A 214 -17.30 -19.85 25.69
CA LEU A 214 -18.06 -19.38 24.52
C LEU A 214 -17.97 -20.34 23.33
N VAL A 215 -16.96 -21.22 23.27
CA VAL A 215 -16.80 -22.19 22.16
C VAL A 215 -18.07 -23.04 21.94
N PRO A 216 -18.75 -23.57 22.97
CA PRO A 216 -19.99 -24.33 22.79
C PRO A 216 -21.18 -23.51 22.27
N THR A 217 -21.10 -22.17 22.31
CA THR A 217 -22.16 -21.26 21.86
C THR A 217 -22.01 -20.80 20.43
N LEU A 218 -20.91 -21.18 19.76
CA LEU A 218 -20.66 -20.84 18.36
C LEU A 218 -21.69 -21.53 17.44
N PRO A 219 -21.98 -20.92 16.27
CA PRO A 219 -22.85 -21.54 15.27
C PRO A 219 -22.47 -22.99 15.00
N ALA A 220 -23.46 -23.85 14.77
CA ALA A 220 -23.24 -25.30 14.61
C ALA A 220 -22.25 -25.62 13.47
N GLU A 221 -22.26 -24.83 12.39
CA GLU A 221 -21.30 -24.99 11.29
C GLU A 221 -19.85 -24.73 11.69
N VAL A 222 -19.60 -23.90 12.71
CA VAL A 222 -18.26 -23.63 13.25
C VAL A 222 -17.91 -24.66 14.32
N SER A 223 -18.76 -24.84 15.33
CA SER A 223 -18.48 -25.71 16.47
C SER A 223 -18.44 -27.20 16.11
N ALA A 224 -19.11 -27.63 15.05
CA ALA A 224 -19.14 -29.04 14.63
C ALA A 224 -18.12 -29.41 13.55
N PHE A 225 -17.58 -28.45 12.78
CA PHE A 225 -16.71 -28.74 11.62
C PHE A 225 -15.34 -28.07 11.67
N GLU A 226 -15.16 -27.00 12.43
CA GLU A 226 -13.86 -26.34 12.55
C GLU A 226 -13.10 -26.83 13.78
N PRO A 227 -11.76 -26.96 13.71
CA PRO A 227 -10.99 -27.59 14.76
C PRO A 227 -11.01 -26.74 16.03
N THR A 228 -11.34 -27.35 17.17
CA THR A 228 -11.30 -26.68 18.48
C THR A 228 -9.94 -26.04 18.76
N LEU A 229 -8.85 -26.68 18.29
CA LEU A 229 -7.49 -26.17 18.40
C LEU A 229 -7.31 -24.79 17.75
N ALA A 230 -8.07 -24.45 16.70
CA ALA A 230 -8.01 -23.14 16.04
C ALA A 230 -8.94 -22.09 16.66
N LEU A 231 -9.82 -22.49 17.59
CA LEU A 231 -10.88 -21.63 18.14
C LEU A 231 -10.62 -21.29 19.62
N ASP A 232 -10.33 -22.29 20.45
CA ASP A 232 -10.25 -22.14 21.90
C ASP A 232 -8.94 -21.46 22.33
N GLY A 233 -9.06 -20.20 22.77
CA GLY A 233 -7.95 -19.40 23.30
C GLY A 233 -7.76 -19.54 24.82
N GLY A 234 -8.40 -20.53 25.44
CA GLY A 234 -8.34 -20.77 26.88
C GLY A 234 -9.35 -19.96 27.68
N ARG A 235 -9.13 -19.85 29.00
CA ARG A 235 -10.16 -19.36 29.95
C ARG A 235 -10.73 -18.00 29.59
N ASP A 236 -9.88 -17.07 29.16
CA ASP A 236 -10.26 -15.72 28.75
C ASP A 236 -9.95 -15.43 27.27
N GLY A 237 -9.56 -16.46 26.51
CA GLY A 237 -9.22 -16.34 25.10
C GLY A 237 -7.85 -15.73 24.82
N LEU A 238 -6.98 -15.56 25.82
CA LEU A 238 -5.67 -14.92 25.67
C LEU A 238 -4.47 -15.84 25.97
N ASP A 239 -4.66 -17.15 26.12
CA ASP A 239 -3.57 -18.06 26.50
C ASP A 239 -2.49 -18.14 25.43
N VAL A 240 -2.88 -18.30 24.17
CA VAL A 240 -1.94 -18.29 23.04
C VAL A 240 -1.36 -16.88 22.84
N PHE A 241 -2.18 -15.83 22.97
CA PHE A 241 -1.74 -14.44 22.87
C PHE A 241 -0.63 -14.12 23.88
N ARG A 242 -0.74 -14.56 25.14
CA ARG A 242 0.31 -14.36 26.16
C ARG A 242 1.65 -14.96 25.75
N ARG A 243 1.62 -16.14 25.11
CA ARG A 243 2.83 -16.80 24.60
C ARG A 243 3.43 -16.03 23.41
N ILE A 244 2.57 -15.55 22.49
CA ILE A 244 2.98 -14.68 21.38
C ILE A 244 3.61 -13.38 21.92
N LEU A 245 2.97 -12.73 22.90
CA LEU A 245 3.46 -11.51 23.52
C LEU A 245 4.82 -11.73 24.18
N ALA A 246 5.05 -12.87 24.84
CA ALA A 246 6.35 -13.22 25.41
C ALA A 246 7.43 -13.45 24.34
N LEU A 247 7.06 -14.03 23.20
CA LEU A 247 7.95 -14.32 22.06
C LEU A 247 8.30 -13.07 21.24
N ALA A 248 7.34 -12.15 21.05
CA ALA A 248 7.42 -11.10 20.05
C ALA A 248 8.66 -10.18 20.18
N PRO A 249 9.11 -9.76 21.38
CA PRO A 249 10.34 -8.98 21.52
C PRO A 249 11.61 -9.72 21.07
N ALA A 250 11.63 -11.06 21.15
CA ALA A 250 12.76 -11.87 20.69
C ALA A 250 12.70 -12.18 19.19
N ALA A 251 11.49 -12.22 18.61
CA ALA A 251 11.28 -12.50 17.19
C ALA A 251 11.48 -11.26 16.31
N LEU A 252 10.87 -10.14 16.69
CA LEU A 252 10.90 -8.91 15.90
C LEU A 252 12.28 -8.27 15.94
N ARG A 253 12.62 -7.44 14.96
CA ARG A 253 13.70 -6.45 15.07
C ARG A 253 13.18 -5.15 15.70
N PRO A 254 14.06 -4.25 16.19
CA PRO A 254 13.62 -2.92 16.64
C PRO A 254 12.84 -2.19 15.55
N GLY A 255 11.73 -1.53 15.91
CA GLY A 255 10.80 -0.93 14.94
C GLY A 255 9.91 -1.91 14.18
N GLY A 256 10.03 -3.22 14.43
CA GLY A 256 9.14 -4.25 13.87
C GLY A 256 7.72 -4.17 14.40
N LEU A 257 6.77 -4.69 13.63
CA LEU A 257 5.34 -4.60 13.91
C LEU A 257 4.79 -5.97 14.36
N MET A 258 4.13 -6.00 15.51
CA MET A 258 3.28 -7.12 15.91
C MET A 258 1.83 -6.81 15.54
N CYS A 259 1.16 -7.73 14.86
CA CYS A 259 -0.25 -7.64 14.50
C CYS A 259 -0.95 -8.94 14.89
N VAL A 260 -1.97 -8.88 15.74
CA VAL A 260 -2.69 -10.08 16.21
C VAL A 260 -4.19 -9.87 16.14
N GLU A 261 -4.90 -10.78 15.47
CA GLU A 261 -6.37 -10.82 15.52
C GLU A 261 -6.84 -11.44 16.84
N LEU A 262 -7.82 -10.82 17.50
CA LEU A 262 -8.35 -11.26 18.79
C LEU A 262 -9.87 -11.07 18.86
N PHE A 263 -10.48 -11.69 19.88
CA PHE A 263 -11.89 -11.53 20.14
C PHE A 263 -12.21 -10.12 20.64
N GLU A 264 -13.34 -9.55 20.18
CA GLU A 264 -13.75 -8.19 20.54
C GLU A 264 -13.86 -7.97 22.06
N GLY A 265 -14.21 -9.02 22.81
CA GLY A 265 -14.34 -8.98 24.26
C GLY A 265 -13.01 -9.01 25.04
N ASN A 266 -11.89 -9.36 24.42
CA ASN A 266 -10.60 -9.50 25.12
C ASN A 266 -9.43 -8.71 24.50
N VAL A 267 -9.59 -8.13 23.31
CA VAL A 267 -8.55 -7.32 22.64
C VAL A 267 -8.13 -6.09 23.46
N GLY A 268 -9.03 -5.49 24.24
CA GLY A 268 -8.71 -4.39 25.16
C GLY A 268 -7.74 -4.84 26.26
N THR A 269 -8.02 -5.98 26.90
CA THR A 269 -7.14 -6.59 27.90
C THR A 269 -5.79 -6.99 27.29
N ALA A 270 -5.77 -7.50 26.07
CA ALA A 270 -4.53 -7.81 25.35
C ALA A 270 -3.67 -6.55 25.12
N ALA A 271 -4.29 -5.41 24.78
CA ALA A 271 -3.60 -4.14 24.64
C ALA A 271 -3.01 -3.65 25.97
N GLU A 272 -3.74 -3.80 27.08
CA GLU A 272 -3.23 -3.48 28.42
C GLU A 272 -2.04 -4.36 28.81
N LEU A 273 -2.11 -5.67 28.58
CA LEU A 273 -1.01 -6.60 28.81
C LEU A 273 0.23 -6.22 27.99
N THR A 274 0.03 -5.82 26.73
CA THR A 274 1.11 -5.38 25.85
C THR A 274 1.78 -4.10 26.36
N ARG A 275 0.98 -3.11 26.78
CA ARG A 275 1.51 -1.87 27.38
C ARG A 275 2.25 -2.14 28.69
N ALA A 276 1.75 -3.06 29.51
CA ALA A 276 2.37 -3.45 30.78
C ALA A 276 3.71 -4.18 30.60
N GLN A 277 3.90 -4.92 29.49
CA GLN A 277 5.17 -5.57 29.16
C GLN A 277 6.30 -4.54 28.90
N GLY A 278 5.97 -3.38 28.31
CA GLY A 278 6.95 -2.40 27.86
C GLY A 278 7.72 -2.83 26.59
N GLY A 279 8.60 -1.98 26.06
CA GLY A 279 9.36 -2.26 24.84
C GLY A 279 8.57 -2.02 23.54
N TRP A 280 7.46 -1.28 23.62
CA TRP A 280 6.57 -0.96 22.51
C TRP A 280 6.41 0.55 22.37
N ALA A 281 6.75 1.10 21.21
CA ALA A 281 6.63 2.53 20.89
C ALA A 281 5.17 2.96 20.75
N SER A 282 4.30 2.06 20.27
CA SER A 282 2.86 2.27 20.25
C SER A 282 2.11 0.95 20.39
N VAL A 283 0.90 1.03 20.94
CA VAL A 283 -0.05 -0.09 21.04
C VAL A 283 -1.44 0.43 20.71
N GLU A 284 -2.01 -0.08 19.63
CA GLU A 284 -3.26 0.37 19.04
C GLU A 284 -4.20 -0.82 18.84
N VAL A 285 -5.51 -0.56 18.90
CA VAL A 285 -6.54 -1.54 18.56
C VAL A 285 -7.30 -1.00 17.37
N ARG A 286 -7.24 -1.73 16.25
CA ARG A 286 -7.95 -1.41 15.02
C ARG A 286 -9.29 -2.13 14.97
N GLN A 287 -10.25 -1.46 14.36
CA GLN A 287 -11.58 -1.99 14.13
C GLN A 287 -11.64 -2.73 12.79
N ASP A 288 -12.49 -3.75 12.71
CA ASP A 288 -12.86 -4.39 11.45
C ASP A 288 -13.86 -3.53 10.63
N LEU A 289 -14.25 -4.02 9.45
CA LEU A 289 -15.21 -3.34 8.58
C LEU A 289 -16.61 -3.19 9.19
N THR A 290 -16.93 -3.98 10.23
CA THR A 290 -18.17 -3.87 11.01
C THR A 290 -18.03 -2.96 12.23
N ARG A 291 -16.89 -2.29 12.38
CA ARG A 291 -16.50 -1.39 13.49
C ARG A 291 -16.29 -2.08 14.83
N ARG A 292 -16.04 -3.39 14.86
CA ARG A 292 -15.71 -4.13 16.08
C ARG A 292 -14.20 -4.11 16.30
N PRO A 293 -13.71 -3.92 17.53
CA PRO A 293 -12.28 -3.97 17.81
C PRO A 293 -11.77 -5.40 17.60
N ARG A 294 -10.77 -5.58 16.74
CA ARG A 294 -10.38 -6.91 16.27
C ARG A 294 -8.89 -7.15 16.18
N VAL A 295 -8.12 -6.13 15.77
CA VAL A 295 -6.69 -6.28 15.50
C VAL A 295 -5.89 -5.45 16.48
N LEU A 296 -5.09 -6.11 17.31
CA LEU A 296 -4.06 -5.45 18.10
C LEU A 296 -2.83 -5.20 17.22
N VAL A 297 -2.37 -3.95 17.17
CA VAL A 297 -1.16 -3.56 16.46
C VAL A 297 -0.20 -2.92 17.48
N ALA A 298 1.01 -3.47 17.59
CA ALA A 298 2.02 -2.94 18.48
C ALA A 298 3.34 -2.74 17.73
N LEU A 299 3.89 -1.53 17.80
CA LEU A 299 5.17 -1.18 17.18
C LEU A 299 6.27 -1.38 18.21
N ARG A 300 7.25 -2.23 17.93
CA ARG A 300 8.38 -2.44 18.84
C ARG A 300 9.23 -1.17 18.92
N GLU A 301 9.70 -0.84 20.12
CA GLU A 301 10.65 0.27 20.30
C GLU A 301 11.90 0.11 19.40
N GLY A 302 12.46 1.24 18.99
CA GLY A 302 13.59 1.32 18.08
C GLY A 302 13.18 1.62 16.63
N SER A 303 14.03 1.25 15.67
CA SER A 303 13.90 1.64 14.28
C SER A 303 14.26 0.49 13.33
N LEU A 304 13.45 0.27 12.31
CA LEU A 304 13.69 -0.72 11.24
C LEU A 304 14.99 -0.46 10.46
N LYS A 305 15.60 0.71 10.64
CA LYS A 305 16.81 1.13 9.94
C LYS A 305 18.10 0.41 10.36
N GLU A 306 18.12 -0.44 11.40
CA GLU A 306 19.37 -1.03 11.88
C GLU A 306 19.52 -2.55 11.69
N GLY A 307 20.08 -2.90 10.53
CA GLY A 307 21.09 -3.95 10.33
C GLY A 307 22.46 -3.34 9.96
N GLY A 308 22.70 -2.11 10.41
CA GLY A 308 23.92 -1.34 10.21
C GLY A 308 23.83 -0.11 11.10
N THR A 309 24.85 0.06 11.93
CA THR A 309 25.16 1.20 12.81
C THR A 309 24.22 2.41 12.71
N MET A 310 23.50 2.71 13.80
CA MET A 310 23.01 4.03 14.21
C MET A 310 23.04 5.11 13.13
N VAL A 311 22.00 5.11 12.30
CA VAL A 311 21.63 6.30 11.54
C VAL A 311 20.25 6.68 12.04
N GLU A 312 20.15 7.87 12.61
CA GLU A 312 18.89 8.56 12.87
C GLU A 312 17.94 8.41 11.66
N ARG A 313 16.66 8.80 11.80
CA ARG A 313 15.93 9.21 10.60
C ARG A 313 16.68 10.38 9.97
N THR A 314 17.68 10.13 9.13
CA THR A 314 18.17 11.14 8.22
C THR A 314 17.01 11.34 7.26
N LYS A 315 16.20 12.36 7.57
CA LYS A 315 15.35 13.00 6.58
C LYS A 315 16.20 13.43 5.38
N VAL A 316 17.52 13.54 5.55
CA VAL A 316 18.53 13.83 4.53
C VAL A 316 19.12 12.54 3.94
N LEU A 317 18.78 12.21 2.70
CA LEU A 317 19.39 11.13 1.92
C LEU A 317 20.53 11.68 1.08
N GLY A 318 21.72 11.09 1.18
CA GLY A 318 22.80 11.35 0.23
C GLY A 318 22.43 10.79 -1.16
N VAL A 319 22.52 11.61 -2.20
CA VAL A 319 22.14 11.25 -3.57
C VAL A 319 23.17 11.71 -4.59
N ASN A 320 23.18 11.09 -5.76
CA ASN A 320 23.86 11.62 -6.94
C ASN A 320 22.81 12.29 -7.85
N GLN A 321 22.92 13.61 -8.05
CA GLN A 321 21.95 14.33 -8.87
C GLN A 321 22.13 14.13 -10.39
N ASP A 322 23.33 13.71 -10.82
CA ASP A 322 23.69 13.52 -12.22
C ASP A 322 23.39 12.09 -12.68
N ASP A 323 23.47 11.12 -11.78
CA ASP A 323 23.16 9.70 -12.02
C ASP A 323 22.29 9.11 -10.89
N PRO A 324 20.99 9.47 -10.84
CA PRO A 324 20.08 9.01 -9.80
C PRO A 324 19.67 7.54 -10.03
N SER A 325 19.69 6.74 -8.98
CA SER A 325 19.19 5.36 -9.03
C SER A 325 17.69 5.31 -9.41
N PRO A 326 17.25 4.40 -10.30
CA PRO A 326 15.83 4.23 -10.62
C PRO A 326 14.96 3.83 -9.42
N VAL A 327 15.55 3.25 -8.37
CA VAL A 327 14.84 2.96 -7.12
C VAL A 327 14.57 4.26 -6.36
N LEU A 328 15.62 5.07 -6.15
CA LEU A 328 15.50 6.39 -5.50
C LEU A 328 14.47 7.28 -6.19
N VAL A 329 14.48 7.33 -7.53
CA VAL A 329 13.53 8.13 -8.31
C VAL A 329 12.08 7.70 -8.02
N ARG A 330 11.82 6.39 -7.97
CA ARG A 330 10.50 5.83 -7.65
C ARG A 330 10.08 6.12 -6.22
N ASP A 331 11.00 6.00 -5.26
CA ASP A 331 10.71 6.27 -3.85
C ASP A 331 10.36 7.75 -3.63
N VAL A 332 11.13 8.67 -4.24
CA VAL A 332 10.84 10.11 -4.19
C VAL A 332 9.50 10.42 -4.86
N ALA A 333 9.22 9.83 -6.02
CA ALA A 333 7.94 9.99 -6.70
C ALA A 333 6.77 9.50 -5.85
N HIS A 334 6.91 8.36 -5.16
CA HIS A 334 5.90 7.83 -4.24
C HIS A 334 5.60 8.79 -3.09
N VAL A 335 6.62 9.33 -2.41
CA VAL A 335 6.45 10.35 -1.35
C VAL A 335 5.66 11.55 -1.87
N LEU A 336 5.96 12.01 -3.08
CA LEU A 336 5.31 13.17 -3.70
C LEU A 336 3.86 12.88 -4.11
N LEU A 337 3.54 11.66 -4.56
CA LEU A 337 2.19 11.21 -4.89
C LEU A 337 1.30 11.07 -3.64
N GLU A 338 1.87 10.71 -2.50
CA GLU A 338 1.17 10.64 -1.21
C GLU A 338 0.92 12.03 -0.57
N GLY A 339 1.22 13.12 -1.27
CA GLY A 339 1.06 14.48 -0.75
C GLY A 339 2.21 14.91 0.18
N GLY A 340 3.39 14.32 -0.01
CA GLY A 340 4.61 14.69 0.68
C GLY A 340 5.28 15.96 0.13
N VAL A 341 6.15 16.54 0.95
CA VAL A 341 7.01 17.68 0.64
C VAL A 341 8.46 17.23 0.66
N VAL A 342 9.18 17.47 -0.44
CA VAL A 342 10.57 17.02 -0.61
C VAL A 342 11.50 18.22 -0.82
N VAL A 343 12.61 18.25 -0.09
CA VAL A 343 13.75 19.12 -0.38
C VAL A 343 14.67 18.39 -1.37
N MET A 344 15.03 19.05 -2.47
CA MET A 344 15.75 18.44 -3.59
C MET A 344 16.87 19.35 -4.12
N PRO A 345 18.02 18.79 -4.55
CA PRO A 345 19.09 19.56 -5.17
C PRO A 345 18.70 19.95 -6.60
N THR A 346 19.11 21.14 -7.03
CA THR A 346 19.10 21.54 -8.45
C THR A 346 20.49 22.01 -8.86
N ASP A 347 20.69 22.26 -10.15
CA ASP A 347 21.89 22.90 -10.69
C ASP A 347 22.17 24.29 -10.09
N SER A 348 21.13 24.98 -9.59
CA SER A 348 21.24 26.35 -9.05
C SER A 348 21.37 26.44 -7.53
N VAL A 349 20.33 26.03 -6.83
CA VAL A 349 20.12 26.12 -5.37
C VAL A 349 19.19 24.97 -4.96
N TYR A 350 19.14 24.62 -3.70
CA TYR A 350 18.20 23.60 -3.22
C TYR A 350 16.77 24.13 -3.29
N GLY A 351 15.85 23.26 -3.70
CA GLY A 351 14.41 23.53 -3.76
C GLY A 351 13.66 22.73 -2.71
N ILE A 352 12.50 23.22 -2.28
CA ILE A 352 11.48 22.48 -1.54
C ILE A 352 10.21 22.47 -2.39
N GLY A 353 9.61 21.30 -2.57
CA GLY A 353 8.50 21.17 -3.50
C GLY A 353 7.63 19.94 -3.31
N CYS A 354 6.55 19.89 -4.10
CA CYS A 354 5.58 18.81 -4.16
C CYS A 354 5.20 18.49 -5.61
N ALA A 355 4.47 17.40 -5.85
CA ALA A 355 3.88 17.11 -7.15
C ALA A 355 2.83 18.17 -7.52
N ALA A 356 2.88 18.67 -8.76
CA ALA A 356 1.95 19.68 -9.26
C ALA A 356 0.62 19.05 -9.75
N ILE A 357 -0.13 18.47 -8.83
CA ILE A 357 -1.44 17.85 -9.09
C ILE A 357 -2.57 18.68 -8.46
N PRO A 358 -3.79 18.69 -9.03
CA PRO A 358 -4.91 19.40 -8.45
C PRO A 358 -5.19 18.98 -7.01
N HIS A 359 -5.44 19.97 -6.14
CA HIS A 359 -5.80 19.79 -4.74
C HIS A 359 -4.75 19.07 -3.90
N ASN A 360 -3.47 19.20 -4.25
CA ASN A 360 -2.39 18.59 -3.47
C ASN A 360 -2.26 19.27 -2.08
N PRO A 361 -2.51 18.57 -0.96
CA PRO A 361 -2.38 19.17 0.38
C PRO A 361 -0.95 19.65 0.69
N ALA A 362 0.06 19.11 0.01
CA ALA A 362 1.45 19.51 0.13
C ALA A 362 1.68 20.98 -0.25
N LEU A 363 0.89 21.52 -1.17
CA LEU A 363 1.03 22.91 -1.62
C LEU A 363 0.85 23.88 -0.44
N GLY A 364 -0.23 23.72 0.32
CA GLY A 364 -0.49 24.52 1.54
C GLY A 364 0.59 24.33 2.61
N ARG A 365 1.10 23.10 2.76
CA ARG A 365 2.21 22.78 3.66
C ARG A 365 3.47 23.54 3.27
N ILE A 366 3.82 23.63 1.99
CA ILE A 366 5.00 24.39 1.53
C ILE A 366 4.91 25.85 1.96
N PHE A 367 3.75 26.50 1.79
CA PHE A 367 3.57 27.89 2.25
C PHE A 367 3.74 28.03 3.76
N THR A 368 3.21 27.09 4.55
CA THR A 368 3.37 27.06 6.01
C THR A 368 4.83 26.86 6.41
N ILE A 369 5.50 25.88 5.80
CA ILE A 369 6.91 25.57 6.03
C ILE A 369 7.79 26.78 5.70
N LYS A 370 7.51 27.45 4.59
CA LYS A 370 8.27 28.59 4.09
C LYS A 370 7.93 29.92 4.76
N ARG A 371 6.84 29.97 5.55
CA ARG A 371 6.23 31.21 6.07
C ARG A 371 6.01 32.22 4.95
N ARG A 372 5.45 31.75 3.84
CA ARG A 372 5.29 32.51 2.61
C ARG A 372 3.84 32.95 2.44
N ASP A 373 3.65 34.12 1.81
CA ASP A 373 2.33 34.61 1.41
C ASP A 373 1.65 33.60 0.45
N PRO A 374 0.45 33.07 0.79
CA PRO A 374 -0.31 32.18 -0.07
C PRO A 374 -0.69 32.77 -1.44
N ALA A 375 -0.63 34.10 -1.61
CA ALA A 375 -0.90 34.76 -2.89
C ALA A 375 0.24 34.61 -3.91
N GLN A 376 1.42 34.16 -3.49
CA GLN A 376 2.56 33.91 -4.38
C GLN A 376 2.48 32.50 -4.95
N THR A 377 2.85 32.30 -6.21
CA THR A 377 2.88 30.96 -6.81
C THR A 377 4.28 30.34 -6.80
N LEU A 378 4.31 29.03 -6.98
CA LEU A 378 5.53 28.23 -7.00
C LEU A 378 5.92 27.91 -8.45
N PRO A 379 7.15 28.24 -8.91
CA PRO A 379 7.65 27.78 -10.20
C PRO A 379 7.59 26.26 -10.33
N TRP A 380 7.28 25.79 -11.53
CA TRP A 380 7.29 24.37 -11.87
C TRP A 380 8.63 23.96 -12.45
N LEU A 381 9.22 22.93 -11.86
CA LEU A 381 10.34 22.21 -12.45
C LEU A 381 9.79 21.11 -13.36
N VAL A 382 10.05 21.24 -14.66
CA VAL A 382 9.57 20.34 -15.71
C VAL A 382 10.66 19.36 -16.15
N ALA A 383 10.25 18.22 -16.70
CA ALA A 383 11.17 17.14 -17.05
C ALA A 383 11.94 17.41 -18.34
N ASP A 384 11.27 18.03 -19.32
CA ASP A 384 11.75 18.14 -20.69
C ASP A 384 11.47 19.53 -21.28
N VAL A 385 12.29 19.94 -22.26
CA VAL A 385 12.14 21.24 -22.95
C VAL A 385 10.76 21.38 -23.62
N ARG A 386 10.20 20.25 -24.08
CA ARG A 386 8.88 20.18 -24.71
C ARG A 386 7.75 20.62 -23.78
N ASP A 387 7.95 20.53 -22.46
CA ASP A 387 6.93 20.83 -21.46
C ASP A 387 6.58 22.33 -21.44
N LEU A 388 7.45 23.19 -22.00
CA LEU A 388 7.14 24.61 -22.23
C LEU A 388 5.87 24.80 -23.07
N ALA A 389 5.71 24.01 -24.13
CA ALA A 389 4.55 24.09 -25.02
C ALA A 389 3.32 23.35 -24.47
N ILE A 390 3.52 22.48 -23.47
CA ILE A 390 2.44 21.76 -22.79
C ILE A 390 1.79 22.67 -21.74
N TYR A 391 2.62 23.32 -20.92
CA TYR A 391 2.13 24.10 -19.78
C TYR A 391 2.04 25.60 -20.06
N GLY A 392 2.72 26.11 -21.08
CA GLY A 392 2.59 27.48 -21.57
C GLY A 392 1.56 27.61 -22.68
N ASP A 393 0.85 28.74 -22.70
CA ASP A 393 -0.05 29.14 -23.80
C ASP A 393 0.59 30.28 -24.61
N ASP A 394 0.39 30.26 -25.94
CA ASP A 394 0.88 31.27 -26.89
C ASP A 394 2.35 31.71 -26.64
N VAL A 395 3.24 30.75 -26.40
CA VAL A 395 4.64 31.03 -26.01
C VAL A 395 5.42 31.63 -27.19
N PRO A 396 5.99 32.85 -27.06
CA PRO A 396 6.70 33.51 -28.16
C PRO A 396 7.86 32.66 -28.72
N ALA A 397 8.08 32.74 -30.03
CA ALA A 397 9.13 31.97 -30.71
C ALA A 397 10.52 32.22 -30.10
N TRP A 398 10.80 33.45 -29.66
CA TRP A 398 12.06 33.81 -29.01
C TRP A 398 12.20 33.14 -27.63
N ALA A 399 11.11 32.97 -26.87
CA ALA A 399 11.15 32.26 -25.59
C ALA A 399 11.40 30.76 -25.79
N GLN A 400 10.87 30.19 -26.87
CA GLN A 400 11.19 28.81 -27.27
C GLN A 400 12.66 28.65 -27.67
N VAL A 401 13.27 29.67 -28.30
CA VAL A 401 14.73 29.68 -28.56
C VAL A 401 15.49 29.65 -27.24
N LEU A 402 15.16 30.52 -26.29
CA LEU A 402 15.81 30.52 -24.98
C LEU A 402 15.70 29.16 -24.28
N ALA A 403 14.52 28.54 -24.29
CA ALA A 403 14.34 27.21 -23.71
C ALA A 403 15.18 26.14 -24.41
N ARG A 404 15.24 26.13 -25.75
CA ARG A 404 16.06 25.17 -26.49
C ARG A 404 17.56 25.31 -26.21
N GLU A 405 18.04 26.54 -26.06
CA GLU A 405 19.47 26.83 -25.92
C GLU A 405 19.96 26.77 -24.47
N LEU A 406 19.09 27.08 -23.50
CA LEU A 406 19.45 27.25 -22.09
C LEU A 406 18.79 26.22 -21.16
N TRP A 407 17.93 25.33 -21.67
CA TRP A 407 17.44 24.16 -20.93
C TRP A 407 18.01 22.83 -21.45
N PRO A 408 18.30 21.86 -20.56
CA PRO A 408 18.20 21.94 -19.10
C PRO A 408 19.21 22.92 -18.48
N GLY A 409 18.78 23.75 -17.52
CA GLY A 409 19.65 24.76 -16.91
C GLY A 409 18.96 25.79 -16.00
N ALA A 410 19.72 26.80 -15.60
CA ALA A 410 19.32 27.82 -14.62
C ALA A 410 18.55 29.02 -15.23
N LEU A 411 17.66 28.73 -16.17
CA LEU A 411 16.70 29.69 -16.74
C LEU A 411 15.28 29.34 -16.29
N THR A 412 14.53 30.32 -15.84
CA THR A 412 13.09 30.22 -15.54
C THR A 412 12.34 31.15 -16.48
N LEU A 413 11.36 30.64 -17.19
CA LEU A 413 10.52 31.40 -18.13
C LEU A 413 9.12 31.57 -17.53
N VAL A 414 8.67 32.81 -17.37
CA VAL A 414 7.29 33.12 -17.01
C VAL A 414 6.48 33.27 -18.29
N VAL A 415 5.49 32.40 -18.47
CA VAL A 415 4.62 32.35 -19.65
C VAL A 415 3.17 32.43 -19.22
N LYS A 416 2.27 32.70 -20.17
CA LYS A 416 0.83 32.51 -19.95
C LYS A 416 0.57 31.04 -19.63
N ALA A 417 -0.24 30.77 -18.63
CA ALA A 417 -0.55 29.41 -18.20
C ALA A 417 -1.57 28.77 -19.13
N SER A 418 -1.26 27.57 -19.63
CA SER A 418 -2.23 26.77 -20.37
C SER A 418 -3.36 26.26 -19.46
N ARG A 419 -4.40 25.70 -20.07
CA ARG A 419 -5.52 25.07 -19.35
C ARG A 419 -5.14 23.83 -18.54
N LEU A 420 -3.96 23.26 -18.77
CA LEU A 420 -3.46 22.11 -18.01
C LEU A 420 -2.86 22.51 -16.66
N VAL A 421 -2.57 23.79 -16.44
CA VAL A 421 -2.09 24.30 -15.16
C VAL A 421 -3.30 24.53 -14.25
N PRO A 422 -3.42 23.80 -13.11
CA PRO A 422 -4.52 24.02 -12.19
C PRO A 422 -4.47 25.44 -11.62
N GLN A 423 -5.64 26.04 -11.37
CA GLN A 423 -5.77 27.45 -10.98
C GLN A 423 -4.97 27.79 -9.71
N GLU A 424 -4.84 26.85 -8.77
CA GLU A 424 -4.07 26.99 -7.54
C GLU A 424 -2.55 27.15 -7.74
N TYR A 425 -2.03 26.84 -8.94
CA TYR A 425 -0.62 27.03 -9.30
C TYR A 425 -0.39 28.23 -10.22
N ALA A 426 -1.43 28.76 -10.87
CA ALA A 426 -1.32 29.85 -11.81
C ALA A 426 -1.42 31.21 -11.10
N LEU A 427 -0.53 32.14 -11.42
CA LEU A 427 -0.54 33.48 -10.83
C LEU A 427 -1.53 34.35 -11.59
N ALA A 428 -2.57 34.83 -10.88
CA ALA A 428 -3.52 35.77 -11.44
C ALA A 428 -2.81 37.08 -11.83
N SER A 429 -3.19 37.63 -13.00
CA SER A 429 -2.70 38.93 -13.42
C SER A 429 -3.39 40.04 -12.60
N PRO A 430 -2.63 40.98 -11.98
CA PRO A 430 -3.20 42.10 -11.22
C PRO A 430 -4.15 42.97 -12.03
N ASP A 431 -3.91 43.06 -13.34
CA ASP A 431 -4.66 43.91 -14.27
C ASP A 431 -5.79 43.15 -15.00
N GLY A 432 -6.13 41.93 -14.55
CA GLY A 432 -7.17 41.09 -15.17
C GLY A 432 -6.74 40.41 -16.48
N GLY A 433 -5.44 40.40 -16.78
CA GLY A 433 -4.86 39.61 -17.88
C GLY A 433 -4.87 38.10 -17.62
N GLU A 434 -4.39 37.35 -18.61
CA GLU A 434 -4.30 35.89 -18.52
C GLU A 434 -3.38 35.45 -17.36
N PRO A 435 -3.73 34.38 -16.63
CA PRO A 435 -2.90 33.88 -15.55
C PRO A 435 -1.57 33.35 -16.08
N THR A 436 -0.53 33.39 -15.26
CA THR A 436 0.83 33.04 -15.67
C THR A 436 1.41 31.90 -14.86
N ILE A 437 2.38 31.19 -15.43
CA ILE A 437 3.14 30.13 -14.76
C ILE A 437 4.63 30.30 -15.04
N ALA A 438 5.46 30.09 -14.03
CA ALA A 438 6.91 30.07 -14.16
C ALA A 438 7.37 28.63 -14.36
N LEU A 439 8.03 28.35 -15.48
CA LEU A 439 8.53 27.01 -15.84
C LEU A 439 10.06 27.01 -15.89
N ARG A 440 10.67 25.89 -15.50
CA ARG A 440 12.10 25.63 -15.67
C ARG A 440 12.36 24.15 -15.87
N CYS A 441 13.17 23.79 -16.86
CA CYS A 441 13.76 22.46 -16.94
C CYS A 441 15.17 22.52 -16.33
N PRO A 442 15.38 22.04 -15.09
CA PRO A 442 16.67 22.19 -14.40
C PRO A 442 17.72 21.20 -14.94
N ALA A 443 19.00 21.59 -14.90
CA ALA A 443 20.13 20.70 -15.20
C ALA A 443 20.43 19.75 -14.02
N SER A 444 19.40 19.09 -13.51
CA SER A 444 19.48 18.03 -12.51
C SER A 444 18.84 16.79 -13.10
N ALA A 445 19.60 15.70 -13.28
CA ALA A 445 19.04 14.46 -13.80
C ALA A 445 18.04 13.85 -12.81
N LEU A 446 18.32 13.95 -11.51
CA LEU A 446 17.41 13.56 -10.43
C LEU A 446 16.04 14.24 -10.54
N VAL A 447 16.00 15.57 -10.56
CA VAL A 447 14.72 16.31 -10.60
C VAL A 447 13.92 15.99 -11.86
N ARG A 448 14.60 15.91 -13.02
CA ARG A 448 13.95 15.57 -14.28
C ARG A 448 13.43 14.13 -14.29
N SER A 449 14.20 13.17 -13.76
CA SER A 449 13.76 11.77 -13.66
C SER A 449 12.57 11.61 -12.72
N VAL A 450 12.55 12.32 -11.58
CA VAL A 450 11.38 12.35 -10.67
C VAL A 450 10.15 12.93 -11.36
N ALA A 451 10.28 14.06 -12.06
CA ALA A 451 9.17 14.64 -12.81
C ALA A 451 8.64 13.69 -13.92
N ARG A 452 9.52 12.94 -14.59
CA ARG A 452 9.10 11.91 -15.56
C ARG A 452 8.36 10.74 -14.90
N GLU A 453 8.87 10.25 -13.78
CA GLU A 453 8.25 9.15 -13.02
C GLU A 453 6.86 9.55 -12.49
N LEU A 454 6.71 10.78 -12.03
CA LEU A 454 5.42 11.33 -11.59
C LEU A 454 4.41 11.53 -12.73
N GLY A 455 4.89 11.73 -13.96
CA GLY A 455 4.08 12.16 -15.09
C GLY A 455 3.58 13.61 -14.99
N VAL A 456 4.01 14.37 -13.98
CA VAL A 456 3.66 15.79 -13.76
C VAL A 456 4.85 16.60 -13.25
N PRO A 457 4.85 17.93 -13.39
CA PRO A 457 5.92 18.79 -12.89
C PRO A 457 5.98 18.84 -11.36
N LEU A 458 7.07 19.40 -10.86
CA LEU A 458 7.25 19.66 -9.42
C LEU A 458 7.00 21.14 -9.15
N ALA A 459 6.05 21.47 -8.28
CA ALA A 459 5.84 22.84 -7.81
C ALA A 459 6.84 23.12 -6.69
N THR A 460 7.76 24.07 -6.91
CA THR A 460 8.92 24.27 -6.01
C THR A 460 9.17 25.73 -5.66
N THR A 461 9.93 25.94 -4.57
CA THR A 461 10.58 27.21 -4.23
C THR A 461 11.96 26.90 -3.66
N SER A 462 12.86 27.88 -3.57
CA SER A 462 14.14 27.72 -2.86
C SER A 462 13.96 27.15 -1.44
N ALA A 463 14.90 26.33 -0.96
CA ALA A 463 14.86 25.69 0.35
C ALA A 463 15.49 26.59 1.44
N ASN A 464 14.76 27.63 1.84
CA ASN A 464 15.16 28.60 2.87
C ASN A 464 13.92 29.21 3.55
N THR A 465 14.01 29.91 4.66
CA THR A 465 12.90 30.74 5.13
C THR A 465 12.70 31.92 4.17
N HIS A 466 11.45 32.39 3.98
CA HIS A 466 11.19 33.51 3.07
C HIS A 466 11.98 34.76 3.48
N GLY A 467 12.75 35.33 2.54
CA GLY A 467 13.62 36.50 2.77
C GLY A 467 15.09 36.18 3.09
N GLU A 468 15.42 34.93 3.42
CA GLU A 468 16.79 34.50 3.74
C GLU A 468 17.61 34.14 2.49
N ALA A 469 18.91 33.89 2.65
CA ALA A 469 19.73 33.33 1.57
C ALA A 469 19.23 31.92 1.17
N SER A 470 19.33 31.57 -0.12
CA SER A 470 18.93 30.23 -0.58
C SER A 470 20.04 29.22 -0.25
N ALA A 471 19.66 28.05 0.27
CA ALA A 471 20.62 26.97 0.52
C ALA A 471 21.26 26.50 -0.79
N THR A 472 22.59 26.46 -0.82
CA THR A 472 23.35 25.99 -1.97
C THR A 472 23.92 24.60 -1.76
N SER A 473 23.81 24.02 -0.57
CA SER A 473 24.17 22.64 -0.27
C SER A 473 23.16 22.02 0.70
N GLY A 474 23.10 20.68 0.80
CA GLY A 474 22.24 20.02 1.78
C GLY A 474 22.57 20.41 3.22
N ALA A 475 23.86 20.66 3.51
CA ALA A 475 24.35 21.14 4.79
C ALA A 475 23.86 22.57 5.15
N GLU A 476 23.52 23.38 4.16
CA GLU A 476 23.00 24.75 4.34
C GLU A 476 21.47 24.79 4.48
N VAL A 477 20.76 23.69 4.22
CA VAL A 477 19.32 23.64 4.40
C VAL A 477 19.00 23.75 5.89
N GLU A 478 18.17 24.73 6.26
CA GLU A 478 17.82 24.93 7.67
C GLU A 478 17.28 23.63 8.29
N GLU A 479 17.77 23.29 9.47
CA GLU A 479 17.33 22.10 10.21
C GLU A 479 15.79 22.09 10.42
N ARG A 480 15.16 23.26 10.52
CA ARG A 480 13.70 23.40 10.55
C ARG A 480 13.03 22.90 9.26
N LEU A 481 13.56 23.28 8.08
CA LEU A 481 13.05 22.80 6.79
C LEU A 481 13.22 21.29 6.67
N VAL A 482 14.41 20.78 7.03
CA VAL A 482 14.68 19.34 7.07
C VAL A 482 13.66 18.63 7.97
N ARG A 483 13.40 19.17 9.17
CA ARG A 483 12.41 18.61 10.11
C ARG A 483 10.97 18.68 9.63
N MET A 484 10.58 19.66 8.82
CA MET A 484 9.18 19.81 8.38
C MET A 484 8.90 19.14 7.02
N ALA A 485 9.93 18.93 6.20
CA ALA A 485 9.84 18.14 4.98
C ALA A 485 9.70 16.64 5.33
N ASP A 486 9.08 15.91 4.42
CA ASP A 486 8.94 14.45 4.52
C ASP A 486 10.22 13.76 4.05
N LEU A 487 10.94 14.38 3.11
CA LEU A 487 12.23 13.94 2.62
C LEU A 487 13.13 15.12 2.22
N THR A 488 14.43 14.97 2.38
CA THR A 488 15.50 15.88 1.94
C THR A 488 16.52 15.06 1.20
N LEU A 489 16.88 15.48 0.00
CA LEU A 489 17.90 14.84 -0.83
C LEU A 489 19.13 15.75 -0.83
N ASP A 490 20.30 15.22 -0.51
CA ASP A 490 21.56 15.94 -0.44
C ASP A 490 22.55 15.38 -1.46
N ALA A 491 22.85 16.19 -2.48
CA ALA A 491 23.85 15.91 -3.51
C ALA A 491 25.15 16.69 -3.31
N GLY A 492 25.37 17.27 -2.13
CA GLY A 492 26.43 18.23 -1.88
C GLY A 492 26.13 19.62 -2.46
N PRO A 493 27.16 20.44 -2.70
CA PRO A 493 26.99 21.78 -3.27
C PRO A 493 26.32 21.77 -4.65
N ALA A 494 25.38 22.70 -4.85
CA ALA A 494 24.74 22.97 -6.11
C ALA A 494 25.79 23.48 -7.11
N PRO A 495 25.89 22.90 -8.32
CA PRO A 495 26.95 23.23 -9.29
C PRO A 495 27.15 24.71 -9.56
N LEU A 496 26.08 25.49 -9.65
CA LEU A 496 26.15 26.93 -9.90
C LEU A 496 26.16 27.77 -8.62
N ALA A 497 25.55 27.27 -7.54
CA ALA A 497 25.34 27.97 -6.26
C ALA A 497 24.73 29.39 -6.38
N VAL A 498 24.06 29.67 -7.50
CA VAL A 498 23.42 30.96 -7.83
C VAL A 498 22.02 30.68 -8.33
N ALA A 499 21.05 31.47 -7.88
CA ALA A 499 19.65 31.30 -8.27
C ALA A 499 19.44 31.43 -9.80
N SER A 500 18.37 30.81 -10.32
CA SER A 500 18.06 30.91 -11.75
C SER A 500 17.77 32.34 -12.21
N THR A 501 18.03 32.60 -13.47
CA THR A 501 17.60 33.84 -14.12
C THR A 501 16.12 33.71 -14.48
N ILE A 502 15.31 34.73 -14.20
CA ILE A 502 13.88 34.73 -14.46
C ILE A 502 13.57 35.73 -15.57
N VAL A 503 12.97 35.25 -16.66
CA VAL A 503 12.57 36.05 -17.81
C VAL A 503 11.06 35.98 -17.97
N ASP A 504 10.42 37.14 -17.98
CA ASP A 504 9.02 37.28 -18.35
C ASP A 504 8.87 37.27 -19.86
N CYS A 505 8.06 36.33 -20.35
CA CYS A 505 7.79 36.04 -21.75
C CYS A 505 6.34 36.30 -22.14
N THR A 506 5.60 37.04 -21.31
CA THR A 506 4.19 37.37 -21.58
C THR A 506 4.02 38.54 -22.54
N GLY A 507 5.06 39.36 -22.71
CA GLY A 507 5.10 40.51 -23.62
C GLY A 507 5.77 40.22 -24.97
N ALA A 508 5.80 41.23 -25.84
CA ALA A 508 6.46 41.15 -27.14
C ALA A 508 8.00 41.00 -27.04
N GLU A 509 8.59 41.58 -26.00
CA GLU A 509 10.04 41.59 -25.74
C GLU A 509 10.37 40.92 -24.39
N PRO A 510 11.56 40.30 -24.26
CA PRO A 510 12.01 39.67 -23.02
C PRO A 510 12.22 40.70 -21.90
N ARG A 511 11.56 40.48 -20.76
CA ARG A 511 11.79 41.29 -19.55
C ARG A 511 12.48 40.46 -18.47
N ILE A 512 13.72 40.78 -18.14
CA ILE A 512 14.45 40.12 -17.04
C ILE A 512 13.85 40.57 -15.70
N LEU A 513 13.15 39.66 -15.02
CA LEU A 513 12.58 39.91 -13.69
C LEU A 513 13.63 39.76 -12.58
N ARG A 514 14.57 38.82 -12.78
CA ARG A 514 15.71 38.58 -11.88
C ARG A 514 16.88 38.06 -12.68
N GLU A 515 18.02 38.72 -12.60
CA GLU A 515 19.28 38.20 -13.11
C GLU A 515 19.89 37.22 -12.10
N GLY A 516 20.36 36.07 -12.59
CA GLY A 516 20.89 34.99 -11.77
C GLY A 516 22.11 34.35 -12.45
N ALA A 517 22.16 33.02 -12.50
CA ALA A 517 23.29 32.29 -13.08
C ALA A 517 23.51 32.51 -14.60
N ILE A 518 22.55 33.15 -15.30
CA ILE A 518 22.64 33.47 -16.72
C ILE A 518 22.57 34.99 -16.84
N SER A 519 23.63 35.61 -17.36
CA SER A 519 23.67 37.07 -17.45
C SER A 519 22.65 37.61 -18.45
N ARG A 520 22.23 38.86 -18.23
CA ARG A 520 21.41 39.61 -19.19
C ARG A 520 22.04 39.58 -20.58
N ASP A 521 23.33 39.91 -20.68
CA ASP A 521 24.03 39.98 -21.97
C ASP A 521 23.97 38.65 -22.73
N ARG A 522 24.06 37.51 -22.04
CA ARG A 522 23.94 36.19 -22.68
C ARG A 522 22.55 35.97 -23.27
N ILE A 523 21.50 36.39 -22.57
CA ILE A 523 20.10 36.26 -23.04
C ILE A 523 19.89 37.15 -24.26
N PHE A 524 20.26 38.43 -24.19
CA PHE A 524 20.07 39.36 -25.29
C PHE A 524 20.90 38.97 -26.53
N HIS A 525 22.14 38.50 -26.32
CA HIS A 525 22.97 37.98 -27.41
C HIS A 525 22.34 36.78 -28.13
N LEU A 526 21.74 35.83 -27.41
CA LEU A 526 21.03 34.69 -28.03
C LEU A 526 19.80 35.11 -28.83
N LEU A 527 19.20 36.26 -28.47
CA LEU A 527 18.04 36.81 -29.16
C LEU A 527 18.40 37.78 -30.28
N GLY A 528 19.69 38.11 -30.44
CA GLY A 528 20.15 39.10 -31.42
C GLY A 528 19.70 40.53 -31.10
N LEU A 529 19.52 40.85 -29.81
CA LEU A 529 19.07 42.13 -29.29
C LEU A 529 20.20 42.95 -28.66
#